data_AF-A0A9C6SD78-F1
#
_entry.id   AF-A0A9C6SD78-F1
#
_cell.length_a   1.000
_cell.length_b   1.000
_cell.length_c   1.000
_cell.angle_alpha   90.00
_cell.angle_beta   90.00
_cell.angle_gamma   90.00
#
_symmetry.space_group_name_H-M   'P 1'
#
loop_
_entity.id
_entity.type
_entity.pdbx_description
1 polymer ?
#
loop_
_entity_poly.entity_id
_entity_poly.type
_entity_poly.pdbx_seq_one_letter_code
_entity_poly.pdbx_strand_id
1 'polypeptide(L)'
;MEAMEGGGLAADETKPSNKAKQTSIGRKKFNMDPKKGIEYLIEHNLLAPTPEDVAQFLYKGEGLNKTAIGDYLGERHDFNERVLRAFVELHDFTDLILVQALRQFLWSFRLPGEAQKIDRMMECFAQRYCQLNPNIFTNTDTCYVLSFAIIMLNTSLHNPSVKDKPSVEQFISMNRGINNGGDLPRELLVSLYESIKTEPFKIPEDDGNDLMHTFFNPDKEGWLWKQAGGRYKSWKRRWFILNDNCLYYFEYTTDKEPRGIIPLENIQVREVQDRHKPHCFELYAAGSEFIKACKTDSEGKVVEGKHTVYRMSAATDEEKEEWIKCVRQSISHNPFYDMLAARKKKAQKTNVHSKS
;
A
#
# COMPACT_ATOMS: atom_id res chain seq x y z
N MET A 1 8.87 -66.84 -44.82
CA MET A 1 7.74 -66.92 -43.89
C MET A 1 8.23 -66.34 -42.57
N GLU A 2 8.38 -65.01 -42.48
CA GLU A 2 7.34 -64.02 -42.06
C GLU A 2 6.81 -64.37 -40.66
N ALA A 3 7.18 -63.69 -39.56
CA ALA A 3 7.09 -62.26 -39.15
C ALA A 3 5.75 -61.87 -38.49
N MET A 4 5.84 -60.89 -37.57
CA MET A 4 4.82 -60.13 -36.82
C MET A 4 4.37 -60.71 -35.46
N GLU A 5 4.83 -60.16 -34.33
CA GLU A 5 4.54 -58.84 -33.69
C GLU A 5 3.28 -58.89 -32.80
N GLY A 6 3.51 -58.74 -31.49
CA GLY A 6 2.49 -58.57 -30.47
C GLY A 6 2.93 -57.50 -29.48
N GLY A 7 3.06 -56.26 -29.95
CA GLY A 7 3.11 -55.07 -29.11
C GLY A 7 1.69 -54.61 -28.77
N GLY A 8 1.47 -54.28 -27.49
CA GLY A 8 0.20 -53.75 -26.99
C GLY A 8 0.44 -52.99 -25.69
N LEU A 9 0.76 -51.71 -25.85
CA LEU A 9 1.11 -50.74 -24.81
C LEU A 9 0.05 -50.64 -23.70
N ALA A 10 0.48 -50.76 -22.44
CA ALA A 10 -0.24 -50.22 -21.30
C ALA A 10 -0.12 -48.69 -21.33
N ALA A 11 -1.13 -48.02 -21.87
CA ALA A 11 -1.27 -46.57 -21.75
C ALA A 11 -1.82 -46.24 -20.36
N ASP A 12 -1.01 -45.50 -19.61
CA ASP A 12 -1.24 -44.95 -18.27
C ASP A 12 -2.26 -43.79 -18.33
N GLU A 13 -3.56 -44.10 -18.36
CA GLU A 13 -4.63 -43.09 -18.47
C GLU A 13 -5.10 -42.48 -17.13
N THR A 14 -4.46 -42.78 -16.00
CA THR A 14 -4.92 -42.34 -14.66
C THR A 14 -4.32 -41.01 -14.13
N LYS A 15 -3.37 -40.37 -14.83
CA LYS A 15 -2.51 -39.31 -14.23
C LYS A 15 -2.95 -37.83 -14.30
N PRO A 16 -3.73 -37.32 -15.28
CA PRO A 16 -3.97 -35.86 -15.38
C PRO A 16 -4.95 -35.31 -14.32
N SER A 17 -5.97 -36.10 -13.95
CA SER A 17 -7.03 -35.66 -13.02
C SER A 17 -6.53 -35.47 -11.58
N ASN A 18 -5.56 -36.27 -11.14
CA ASN A 18 -5.05 -36.19 -9.77
C ASN A 18 -4.07 -35.02 -9.59
N LYS A 19 -3.20 -34.78 -10.58
CA LYS A 19 -2.24 -33.66 -10.56
C LYS A 19 -2.94 -32.31 -10.56
N ALA A 20 -3.97 -32.13 -11.40
CA ALA A 20 -4.76 -30.90 -11.43
C ALA A 20 -5.48 -30.62 -10.10
N LYS A 21 -6.02 -31.66 -9.45
CA LYS A 21 -6.64 -31.55 -8.12
C LYS A 21 -5.61 -31.14 -7.07
N GLN A 22 -4.44 -31.76 -7.05
CA GLN A 22 -3.37 -31.40 -6.11
C GLN A 22 -2.87 -29.97 -6.34
N THR A 23 -2.72 -29.53 -7.60
CA THR A 23 -2.37 -28.13 -7.92
C THR A 23 -3.43 -27.15 -7.41
N SER A 24 -4.72 -27.47 -7.57
CA SER A 24 -5.82 -26.65 -7.01
C SER A 24 -5.76 -26.57 -5.48
N ILE A 25 -5.46 -27.67 -4.80
CA ILE A 25 -5.29 -27.70 -3.34
C ILE A 25 -4.08 -26.85 -2.92
N GLY A 26 -2.97 -26.94 -3.65
CA GLY A 26 -1.78 -26.12 -3.41
C GLY A 26 -2.05 -24.62 -3.56
N ARG A 27 -2.78 -24.21 -4.61
CA ARG A 27 -3.22 -22.82 -4.81
C ARG A 27 -4.12 -22.34 -3.66
N LYS A 28 -5.09 -23.15 -3.22
CA LYS A 28 -5.94 -22.82 -2.06
C LYS A 28 -5.13 -22.68 -0.77
N LYS A 29 -4.16 -23.56 -0.53
CA LYS A 29 -3.23 -23.46 0.60
C LYS A 29 -2.40 -22.19 0.53
N PHE A 30 -1.88 -21.85 -0.65
CA PHE A 30 -1.13 -20.61 -0.87
C PHE A 30 -1.95 -19.37 -0.51
N ASN A 31 -3.21 -19.32 -0.95
CA ASN A 31 -4.09 -18.17 -0.67
C ASN A 31 -4.42 -18.02 0.83
N MET A 32 -4.27 -19.07 1.64
CA MET A 32 -4.44 -19.02 3.10
C MET A 32 -3.13 -18.77 3.84
N ASP A 33 -2.05 -19.40 3.39
CA ASP A 33 -0.70 -19.33 3.94
C ASP A 33 0.29 -19.55 2.79
N PRO A 34 0.88 -18.47 2.24
CA PRO A 34 1.72 -18.54 1.06
C PRO A 34 2.89 -19.51 1.21
N LYS A 35 3.51 -19.53 2.40
CA LYS A 35 4.65 -20.40 2.69
C LYS A 35 4.25 -21.87 2.66
N LYS A 36 3.19 -22.25 3.37
CA LYS A 36 2.69 -23.64 3.36
C LYS A 36 2.19 -24.07 1.98
N GLY A 37 1.64 -23.14 1.19
CA GLY A 37 1.22 -23.39 -0.18
C GLY A 37 2.39 -23.79 -1.09
N ILE A 38 3.49 -23.01 -1.03
CA ILE A 38 4.71 -23.32 -1.79
C ILE A 38 5.34 -24.63 -1.31
N GLU A 39 5.46 -24.85 0.00
CA GLU A 39 5.98 -26.11 0.57
C GLU A 39 5.18 -27.32 0.07
N TYR A 40 3.84 -27.26 0.12
CA TYR A 40 2.97 -28.32 -0.37
C TYR A 40 3.18 -28.63 -1.86
N LEU A 41 3.29 -27.59 -2.70
CA LEU A 41 3.51 -27.75 -4.13
C LEU A 41 4.87 -28.39 -4.44
N ILE A 42 5.91 -28.06 -3.66
CA ILE A 42 7.24 -28.66 -3.77
C ILE A 42 7.23 -30.13 -3.33
N GLU A 43 6.65 -30.44 -2.18
CA GLU A 43 6.57 -31.81 -1.63
C GLU A 43 5.84 -32.78 -2.57
N HIS A 44 4.85 -32.27 -3.31
CA HIS A 44 4.07 -33.07 -4.26
C HIS A 44 4.65 -33.07 -5.68
N ASN A 45 5.87 -32.56 -5.88
CA ASN A 45 6.54 -32.46 -7.19
C ASN A 45 5.72 -31.69 -8.25
N LEU A 46 4.98 -30.67 -7.80
CA LEU A 46 4.17 -29.79 -8.64
C LEU A 46 4.89 -28.48 -8.96
N LEU A 47 5.88 -28.11 -8.14
CA LEU A 47 6.71 -26.92 -8.28
C LEU A 47 8.14 -27.29 -7.90
N ALA A 48 9.13 -26.87 -8.69
CA ALA A 48 10.51 -27.09 -8.33
C ALA A 48 10.94 -26.12 -7.22
N PRO A 49 11.85 -26.53 -6.30
CA PRO A 49 12.28 -25.72 -5.17
C PRO A 49 13.33 -24.65 -5.54
N THR A 50 13.22 -24.07 -6.73
CA THR A 50 14.13 -22.99 -7.19
C THR A 50 13.44 -21.64 -7.10
N PRO A 51 14.17 -20.54 -6.82
CA PRO A 51 13.59 -19.20 -6.82
C PRO A 51 12.90 -18.84 -8.14
N GLU A 52 13.48 -19.26 -9.27
CA GLU A 52 13.01 -18.96 -10.62
C GLU A 52 11.69 -19.66 -10.92
N ASP A 53 11.56 -20.94 -10.56
CA ASP A 53 10.31 -21.70 -10.75
C ASP A 53 9.18 -21.14 -9.86
N VAL A 54 9.49 -20.80 -8.61
CA VAL A 54 8.53 -20.15 -7.70
C VAL A 54 8.12 -18.79 -8.25
N ALA A 55 9.05 -17.97 -8.70
CA ALA A 55 8.75 -16.67 -9.32
C ALA A 55 7.85 -16.83 -10.55
N GLN A 56 8.13 -17.80 -11.41
CA GLN A 56 7.33 -18.09 -12.61
C GLN A 56 5.91 -18.56 -12.26
N PHE A 57 5.76 -19.34 -11.19
CA PHE A 57 4.47 -19.74 -10.65
C PHE A 57 3.66 -18.54 -10.14
N LEU A 58 4.28 -17.67 -9.34
CA LEU A 58 3.66 -16.45 -8.82
C LEU A 58 3.28 -15.49 -9.95
N TYR A 59 4.15 -15.33 -10.96
CA TYR A 59 3.93 -14.43 -12.09
C TYR A 59 2.77 -14.88 -12.99
N LYS A 60 2.61 -16.20 -13.20
CA LYS A 60 1.44 -16.74 -13.89
C LYS A 60 0.15 -16.46 -13.13
N GLY A 61 0.19 -16.44 -11.80
CA GLY A 61 -0.89 -15.96 -10.93
C GLY A 61 -2.22 -16.72 -11.04
N GLU A 62 -2.26 -17.87 -11.71
CA GLU A 62 -3.51 -18.53 -12.06
C GLU A 62 -4.18 -19.13 -10.81
N GLY A 63 -5.29 -18.52 -10.36
CA GLY A 63 -6.01 -18.93 -9.15
C GLY A 63 -5.30 -18.57 -7.84
N LEU A 64 -4.33 -17.65 -7.88
CA LEU A 64 -3.65 -17.13 -6.71
C LEU A 64 -4.23 -15.77 -6.30
N ASN A 65 -4.37 -15.56 -5.00
CA ASN A 65 -4.73 -14.26 -4.44
C ASN A 65 -3.52 -13.31 -4.55
N LYS A 66 -3.73 -12.12 -5.10
CA LYS A 66 -2.63 -11.19 -5.37
C LYS A 66 -2.08 -10.48 -4.13
N THR A 67 -2.86 -10.37 -3.06
CA THR A 67 -2.40 -9.95 -1.73
C THR A 67 -1.43 -10.98 -1.16
N ALA A 68 -1.78 -12.26 -1.21
CA ALA A 68 -0.92 -13.36 -0.79
C ALA A 68 0.41 -13.42 -1.57
N ILE A 69 0.40 -13.10 -2.87
CA ILE A 69 1.62 -12.95 -3.68
C ILE A 69 2.49 -11.81 -3.13
N GLY A 70 1.91 -10.63 -2.90
CA GLY A 70 2.63 -9.46 -2.37
C GLY A 70 3.24 -9.72 -1.01
N ASP A 71 2.49 -10.36 -0.11
CA ASP A 71 2.97 -10.74 1.22
C ASP A 71 4.18 -11.66 1.15
N TYR A 72 4.10 -12.72 0.32
CA TYR A 72 5.19 -13.68 0.16
C TYR A 72 6.44 -13.06 -0.45
N LEU A 73 6.30 -12.26 -1.52
CA LEU A 73 7.41 -11.58 -2.18
C LEU A 73 8.04 -10.51 -1.28
N GLY A 74 7.25 -9.93 -0.40
CA GLY A 74 7.68 -8.89 0.53
C GLY A 74 8.46 -9.40 1.73
N GLU A 75 8.57 -10.71 1.99
CA GLU A 75 9.21 -11.27 3.19
C GLU A 75 10.75 -11.10 3.25
N ARG A 76 11.33 -11.15 4.46
CA ARG A 76 12.80 -10.97 4.68
C ARG A 76 13.66 -12.22 4.50
N HIS A 77 13.06 -13.35 4.19
CA HIS A 77 13.82 -14.58 4.08
C HIS A 77 14.67 -14.57 2.79
N ASP A 78 15.92 -15.03 2.87
CA ASP A 78 16.86 -15.05 1.73
C ASP A 78 16.31 -15.75 0.48
N PHE A 79 15.43 -16.73 0.67
CA PHE A 79 14.74 -17.39 -0.44
C PHE A 79 13.71 -16.45 -1.09
N ASN A 80 12.85 -15.80 -0.30
CA ASN A 80 11.85 -14.85 -0.77
C ASN A 80 12.49 -13.65 -1.48
N GLU A 81 13.62 -13.13 -0.99
CA GLU A 81 14.34 -12.05 -1.67
C GLU A 81 14.88 -12.48 -3.05
N ARG A 82 15.34 -13.73 -3.18
CA ARG A 82 15.75 -14.28 -4.49
C ARG A 82 14.55 -14.49 -5.41
N VAL A 83 13.43 -14.98 -4.87
CA VAL A 83 12.16 -15.10 -5.63
C VAL A 83 11.68 -13.74 -6.10
N LEU A 84 11.76 -12.69 -5.26
CA LEU A 84 11.39 -11.32 -5.65
C LEU A 84 12.25 -10.82 -6.80
N ARG A 85 13.57 -11.01 -6.76
CA ARG A 85 14.46 -10.63 -7.87
C ARG A 85 14.08 -11.36 -9.17
N ALA A 86 13.95 -12.68 -9.11
CA ALA A 86 13.53 -13.46 -10.28
C ALA A 86 12.13 -13.06 -10.79
N PHE A 87 11.20 -12.73 -9.90
CA PHE A 87 9.85 -12.27 -10.25
C PHE A 87 9.87 -10.93 -10.98
N VAL A 88 10.69 -9.99 -10.52
CA VAL A 88 10.87 -8.69 -11.19
C VAL A 88 11.58 -8.85 -12.53
N GLU A 89 12.51 -9.81 -12.66
CA GLU A 89 13.19 -10.12 -13.93
C GLU A 89 12.25 -10.63 -15.02
N LEU A 90 11.14 -11.29 -14.65
CA LEU A 90 10.08 -11.71 -15.58
C LEU A 90 9.30 -10.54 -16.19
N HIS A 91 9.42 -9.33 -15.64
CA HIS A 91 8.81 -8.14 -16.19
C HIS A 91 9.77 -7.49 -17.20
N ASP A 92 9.26 -7.26 -18.41
CA ASP A 92 9.96 -6.52 -19.46
C ASP A 92 9.53 -5.06 -19.45
N PHE A 93 10.43 -4.19 -18.97
CA PHE A 93 10.22 -2.74 -18.93
C PHE A 93 10.95 -1.98 -20.04
N THR A 94 11.47 -2.69 -21.05
CA THR A 94 12.21 -2.07 -22.16
C THR A 94 11.31 -1.10 -22.91
N ASP A 95 11.81 0.12 -23.17
CA ASP A 95 11.12 1.20 -23.89
C ASP A 95 9.79 1.67 -23.26
N LEU A 96 9.46 1.23 -22.05
CA LEU A 96 8.29 1.69 -21.30
C LEU A 96 8.64 2.94 -20.49
N ILE A 97 7.74 3.92 -20.47
CA ILE A 97 7.85 5.01 -19.49
C ILE A 97 7.55 4.49 -18.08
N LEU A 98 8.07 5.16 -17.05
CA LEU A 98 7.97 4.70 -15.67
C LEU A 98 6.54 4.38 -15.21
N VAL A 99 5.54 5.18 -15.64
CA VAL A 99 4.12 4.90 -15.36
C VAL A 99 3.66 3.57 -15.97
N GLN A 100 4.05 3.26 -17.20
CA GLN A 100 3.66 2.01 -17.88
C GLN A 100 4.30 0.79 -17.20
N ALA A 101 5.59 0.90 -16.84
CA ALA A 101 6.27 -0.13 -16.08
C ALA A 101 5.60 -0.36 -14.71
N LEU A 102 5.25 0.72 -13.99
CA LEU A 102 4.50 0.64 -12.74
C LEU A 102 3.13 -0.02 -12.90
N ARG A 103 2.39 0.28 -13.98
CA ARG A 103 1.09 -0.36 -14.26
C ARG A 103 1.25 -1.87 -14.42
N GLN A 104 2.24 -2.31 -15.20
CA GLN A 104 2.49 -3.75 -15.37
C GLN A 104 2.91 -4.41 -14.07
N PHE A 105 3.81 -3.78 -13.32
CA PHE A 105 4.32 -4.31 -12.06
C PHE A 105 3.22 -4.43 -11.00
N LEU A 106 2.44 -3.37 -10.78
CA LEU A 106 1.34 -3.34 -9.81
C LEU A 106 0.11 -4.15 -10.24
N TRP A 107 0.06 -4.62 -11.49
CA TRP A 107 -0.96 -5.56 -11.93
C TRP A 107 -0.68 -6.99 -11.46
N SER A 108 0.58 -7.35 -11.26
CA SER A 108 0.99 -8.73 -10.98
C SER A 108 0.75 -9.15 -9.52
N PHE A 109 0.65 -8.20 -8.59
CA PHE A 109 0.44 -8.45 -7.16
C PHE A 109 -0.18 -7.22 -6.48
N ARG A 110 -0.60 -7.33 -5.23
CA ARG A 110 -0.95 -6.16 -4.40
C ARG A 110 0.19 -5.81 -3.46
N LEU A 111 0.54 -4.52 -3.36
CA LEU A 111 1.55 -4.08 -2.43
C LEU A 111 1.17 -4.50 -0.99
N PRO A 112 2.12 -4.96 -0.16
CA PRO A 112 1.87 -5.27 1.24
C PRO A 112 1.65 -3.98 2.06
N GLY A 113 1.07 -4.11 3.24
CA GLY A 113 0.78 -2.96 4.12
C GLY A 113 1.97 -2.47 4.96
N GLU A 114 3.00 -3.31 5.15
CA GLU A 114 4.17 -2.97 5.96
C GLU A 114 5.24 -2.23 5.14
N ALA A 115 5.66 -1.05 5.62
CA ALA A 115 6.61 -0.17 4.93
C ALA A 115 7.91 -0.87 4.49
N GLN A 116 8.45 -1.78 5.31
CA GLN A 116 9.68 -2.52 4.98
C GLN A 116 9.49 -3.49 3.80
N LYS A 117 8.30 -4.08 3.66
CA LYS A 117 8.00 -4.96 2.53
C LYS A 117 7.85 -4.15 1.25
N ILE A 118 7.11 -3.03 1.32
CA ILE A 118 6.97 -2.08 0.21
C ILE A 118 8.34 -1.59 -0.28
N ASP A 119 9.22 -1.18 0.64
CA ASP A 119 10.58 -0.71 0.32
C ASP A 119 11.35 -1.72 -0.54
N ARG A 120 11.38 -2.99 -0.13
CA ARG A 120 12.06 -4.05 -0.88
C ARG A 120 11.53 -4.25 -2.28
N MET A 121 10.20 -4.27 -2.43
CA MET A 121 9.56 -4.49 -3.72
C MET A 121 9.85 -3.33 -4.68
N MET A 122 9.72 -2.09 -4.17
CA MET A 122 9.96 -0.89 -4.96
C MET A 122 11.43 -0.67 -5.27
N GLU A 123 12.35 -1.06 -4.38
CA GLU A 123 13.79 -1.08 -4.65
C GLU A 123 14.12 -2.05 -5.79
N CYS A 124 13.63 -3.29 -5.74
CA CYS A 124 13.86 -4.26 -6.82
C CYS A 124 13.28 -3.78 -8.15
N PHE A 125 12.07 -3.22 -8.13
CA PHE A 125 11.46 -2.59 -9.31
C PHE A 125 12.33 -1.47 -9.89
N ALA A 126 12.78 -0.53 -9.05
CA ALA A 126 13.58 0.61 -9.49
C ALA A 126 14.92 0.14 -10.10
N GLN A 127 15.56 -0.86 -9.50
CA GLN A 127 16.78 -1.47 -10.02
C GLN A 127 16.56 -2.07 -11.40
N ARG A 128 15.50 -2.87 -11.58
CA ARG A 128 15.17 -3.48 -12.86
C ARG A 128 14.83 -2.45 -13.93
N TYR A 129 14.03 -1.45 -13.59
CA TYR A 129 13.66 -0.41 -14.54
C TYR A 129 14.89 0.35 -15.05
N CYS A 130 15.80 0.74 -14.16
CA CYS A 130 17.05 1.42 -14.53
C CYS A 130 17.99 0.51 -15.35
N GLN A 131 18.00 -0.80 -15.08
CA GLN A 131 18.79 -1.77 -15.84
C GLN A 131 18.31 -1.87 -17.30
N LEU A 132 17.00 -1.91 -17.52
CA LEU A 132 16.41 -2.03 -18.86
C LEU A 132 16.34 -0.70 -19.62
N ASN A 133 16.34 0.42 -18.90
CA ASN A 133 16.27 1.77 -19.48
C ASN A 133 17.47 2.61 -19.05
N PRO A 134 18.69 2.26 -19.52
CA PRO A 134 19.88 3.03 -19.20
C PRO A 134 19.72 4.46 -19.75
N ASN A 135 20.17 5.46 -18.98
CA ASN A 135 20.15 6.90 -19.30
C ASN A 135 18.87 7.68 -18.96
N ILE A 136 17.77 7.05 -18.53
CA ILE A 136 16.58 7.81 -18.08
C ILE A 136 16.83 8.48 -16.73
N PHE A 137 17.45 7.75 -15.80
CA PHE A 137 17.75 8.21 -14.45
C PHE A 137 19.26 8.11 -14.16
N THR A 138 19.80 9.05 -13.39
CA THR A 138 21.22 9.02 -13.02
C THR A 138 21.54 7.97 -11.96
N ASN A 139 20.56 7.57 -11.16
CA ASN A 139 20.69 6.54 -10.16
C ASN A 139 19.33 5.87 -9.88
N THR A 140 19.35 4.73 -9.20
CA THR A 140 18.17 3.97 -8.78
C THR A 140 17.30 4.71 -7.76
N ASP A 141 17.89 5.48 -6.85
CA ASP A 141 17.15 6.25 -5.85
C ASP A 141 16.21 7.29 -6.50
N THR A 142 16.61 7.91 -7.62
CA THR A 142 15.77 8.83 -8.40
C THR A 142 14.56 8.10 -8.98
N CYS A 143 14.77 6.92 -9.57
CA CYS A 143 13.68 6.08 -10.08
C CYS A 143 12.72 5.67 -8.97
N TYR A 144 13.25 5.24 -7.83
CA TYR A 144 12.48 4.87 -6.64
C TYR A 144 11.63 6.03 -6.13
N VAL A 145 12.23 7.18 -5.85
CA VAL A 145 11.51 8.34 -5.28
C VAL A 145 10.48 8.87 -6.28
N LEU A 146 10.82 8.91 -7.57
CA LEU A 146 9.86 9.32 -8.60
C LEU A 146 8.71 8.33 -8.74
N SER A 147 8.96 7.03 -8.58
CA SER A 147 7.91 6.02 -8.56
C SER A 147 6.90 6.30 -7.45
N PHE A 148 7.35 6.58 -6.22
CA PHE A 148 6.44 6.98 -5.15
C PHE A 148 5.71 8.29 -5.44
N ALA A 149 6.38 9.28 -6.03
CA ALA A 149 5.74 10.53 -6.42
C ALA A 149 4.61 10.30 -7.44
N ILE A 150 4.80 9.38 -8.39
CA ILE A 150 3.78 8.98 -9.38
C ILE A 150 2.60 8.26 -8.70
N ILE A 151 2.88 7.31 -7.79
CA ILE A 151 1.81 6.61 -7.11
C ILE A 151 1.03 7.64 -6.22
N MET A 152 1.70 8.56 -5.51
CA MET A 152 1.03 9.62 -4.72
C MET A 152 0.21 10.57 -5.60
N LEU A 153 0.69 10.86 -6.81
CA LEU A 153 -0.02 11.66 -7.80
C LEU A 153 -1.33 10.98 -8.19
N ASN A 154 -1.35 9.65 -8.37
CA ASN A 154 -2.56 8.91 -8.69
C ASN A 154 -3.67 9.17 -7.67
N THR A 155 -3.34 9.09 -6.38
CA THR A 155 -4.32 9.36 -5.32
C THR A 155 -4.73 10.81 -5.27
N SER A 156 -3.78 11.74 -5.42
CA SER A 156 -4.09 13.17 -5.46
C SER A 156 -5.04 13.55 -6.60
N LEU A 157 -4.95 12.88 -7.76
CA LEU A 157 -5.79 13.19 -8.92
C LEU A 157 -7.14 12.46 -8.92
N HIS A 158 -7.18 11.22 -8.42
CA HIS A 158 -8.32 10.32 -8.61
C HIS A 158 -9.09 10.00 -7.34
N ASN A 159 -8.56 10.27 -6.15
CA ASN A 159 -9.33 10.13 -4.92
C ASN A 159 -10.33 11.30 -4.80
N PRO A 160 -11.65 11.05 -4.79
CA PRO A 160 -12.65 12.11 -4.66
C PRO A 160 -12.52 12.95 -3.39
N SER A 161 -11.88 12.42 -2.35
CA SER A 161 -11.65 13.11 -1.07
C SER A 161 -10.60 14.23 -1.18
N VAL A 162 -9.73 14.19 -2.20
CA VAL A 162 -8.71 15.22 -2.44
C VAL A 162 -9.32 16.36 -3.23
N LYS A 163 -9.51 17.51 -2.56
CA LYS A 163 -10.14 18.69 -3.14
C LYS A 163 -9.20 19.50 -4.03
N ASP A 164 -7.94 19.62 -3.64
CA ASP A 164 -6.93 20.36 -4.39
C ASP A 164 -6.09 19.38 -5.22
N LYS A 165 -6.41 19.30 -6.51
CA LYS A 165 -5.73 18.40 -7.44
C LYS A 165 -4.49 19.09 -7.98
N PRO A 166 -3.29 18.51 -7.79
CA PRO A 166 -2.05 19.14 -8.24
C PRO A 166 -2.07 19.28 -9.77
N SER A 167 -1.72 20.47 -10.25
CA SER A 167 -1.44 20.74 -11.66
C SER A 167 -0.12 20.10 -12.11
N VAL A 168 0.08 20.00 -13.43
CA VAL A 168 1.34 19.51 -14.00
C VAL A 168 2.54 20.36 -13.56
N GLU A 169 2.39 21.68 -13.45
CA GLU A 169 3.46 22.57 -12.98
C GLU A 169 3.81 22.34 -11.51
N GLN A 170 2.81 22.07 -10.66
CA GLN A 170 3.05 21.69 -9.27
C GLN A 170 3.79 20.35 -9.21
N PHE A 171 3.40 19.35 -10.00
CA PHE A 171 4.09 18.06 -10.05
C PHE A 171 5.56 18.20 -10.50
N ILE A 172 5.83 19.02 -11.52
CA ILE A 172 7.20 19.34 -11.96
C ILE A 172 7.98 20.01 -10.83
N SER A 173 7.39 21.03 -10.19
CA SER A 173 8.04 21.77 -9.10
C SER A 173 8.35 20.88 -7.88
N MET A 174 7.45 19.96 -7.52
CA MET A 174 7.62 19.03 -6.39
C MET A 174 8.79 18.05 -6.56
N ASN A 175 9.14 17.77 -7.82
CA ASN A 175 10.19 16.83 -8.21
C ASN A 175 11.49 17.52 -8.70
N ARG A 176 11.64 18.83 -8.50
CA ARG A 176 12.91 19.52 -8.79
C ARG A 176 14.07 18.97 -7.95
N GLY A 177 15.24 18.88 -8.58
CA GLY A 177 16.47 18.39 -7.95
C GLY A 177 16.50 16.88 -7.65
N ILE A 178 15.48 16.11 -8.05
CA ILE A 178 15.37 14.67 -7.71
C ILE A 178 16.44 13.80 -8.40
N ASN A 179 17.11 14.33 -9.43
CA ASN A 179 18.08 13.60 -10.24
C ASN A 179 19.51 14.02 -9.87
N ASN A 180 20.03 13.57 -8.72
CA ASN A 180 21.36 13.94 -8.20
C ASN A 180 21.55 15.46 -7.99
N GLY A 181 20.48 16.14 -7.56
CA GLY A 181 20.46 17.59 -7.39
C GLY A 181 20.13 18.36 -8.68
N GLY A 182 20.06 17.67 -9.82
CA GLY A 182 19.53 18.20 -11.08
C GLY A 182 18.05 17.91 -11.30
N ASP A 183 17.48 18.55 -12.31
CA ASP A 183 16.09 18.36 -12.72
C ASP A 183 15.96 17.25 -13.77
N LEU A 184 14.84 16.53 -13.74
CA LEU A 184 14.46 15.63 -14.83
C LEU A 184 13.92 16.43 -16.02
N PRO A 185 14.02 15.90 -17.26
CA PRO A 185 13.44 16.55 -18.44
C PRO A 185 11.96 16.88 -18.22
N ARG A 186 11.57 18.12 -18.53
CA ARG A 186 10.18 18.58 -18.33
C ARG A 186 9.19 17.69 -19.09
N GLU A 187 9.52 17.32 -20.32
CA GLU A 187 8.68 16.46 -21.16
C GLU A 187 8.41 15.09 -20.54
N LEU A 188 9.41 14.51 -19.85
CA LEU A 188 9.25 13.27 -19.10
C LEU A 188 8.24 13.45 -17.95
N LEU A 189 8.38 14.49 -17.13
CA LEU A 189 7.46 14.72 -16.01
C LEU A 189 6.03 15.02 -16.48
N VAL A 190 5.89 15.76 -17.59
CA VAL A 190 4.58 16.02 -18.22
C VAL A 190 3.95 14.72 -18.72
N SER A 191 4.71 13.85 -19.40
CA SER A 191 4.17 12.59 -19.93
C SER A 191 3.73 11.63 -18.81
N LEU A 192 4.50 11.57 -17.72
CA LEU A 192 4.13 10.79 -16.53
C LEU A 192 2.84 11.33 -15.89
N TYR A 193 2.73 12.66 -15.72
CA TYR A 193 1.56 13.30 -15.14
C TYR A 193 0.30 13.06 -15.98
N GLU A 194 0.35 13.33 -17.29
CA GLU A 194 -0.80 13.16 -18.17
C GLU A 194 -1.21 11.69 -18.31
N SER A 195 -0.26 10.74 -18.27
CA SER A 195 -0.57 9.31 -18.25
C SER A 195 -1.38 8.92 -17.02
N ILE A 196 -0.98 9.36 -15.82
CA ILE A 196 -1.74 9.09 -14.59
C ILE A 196 -3.08 9.81 -14.64
N LYS A 197 -3.13 11.08 -15.02
CA LYS A 197 -4.37 11.85 -15.08
C LYS A 197 -5.40 11.25 -16.04
N THR A 198 -4.94 10.69 -17.16
CA THR A 198 -5.81 10.07 -18.17
C THR A 198 -6.37 8.74 -17.70
N GLU A 199 -5.53 7.89 -17.10
CA GLU A 199 -5.95 6.58 -16.61
C GLU A 199 -5.39 6.36 -15.19
N PRO A 200 -6.22 6.18 -14.15
CA PRO A 200 -5.70 5.79 -12.84
C PRO A 200 -4.97 4.45 -12.94
N PHE A 201 -4.08 4.14 -11.99
CA PHE A 201 -3.62 2.77 -11.85
C PHE A 201 -4.84 1.84 -11.73
N LYS A 202 -4.75 0.63 -12.30
CA LYS A 202 -5.76 -0.41 -12.13
C LYS A 202 -5.18 -1.41 -11.17
N ILE A 203 -5.76 -1.54 -9.99
CA ILE A 203 -5.38 -2.58 -9.05
C ILE A 203 -6.32 -3.78 -9.23
N PRO A 204 -5.77 -4.99 -9.32
CA PRO A 204 -6.58 -6.21 -9.42
C PRO A 204 -7.54 -6.34 -8.24
N GLU A 205 -8.82 -6.51 -8.49
CA GLU A 205 -9.85 -6.71 -7.47
C GLU A 205 -9.73 -8.12 -6.86
N ASP A 206 -9.40 -8.20 -5.57
CA ASP A 206 -9.63 -9.41 -4.77
C ASP A 206 -10.46 -9.05 -3.51
N ASP A 207 -10.16 -7.96 -2.80
CA ASP A 207 -10.77 -7.73 -1.47
C ASP A 207 -11.28 -6.29 -1.18
N GLY A 208 -11.37 -5.38 -2.17
CA GLY A 208 -11.89 -4.01 -1.96
C GLY A 208 -11.03 -3.06 -1.09
N ASN A 209 -10.04 -3.59 -0.37
CA ASN A 209 -9.02 -2.83 0.37
C ASN A 209 -7.90 -2.39 -0.56
N ASP A 210 -8.19 -1.40 -1.40
CA ASP A 210 -7.28 -0.91 -2.42
C ASP A 210 -6.28 0.14 -1.89
N LEU A 211 -4.98 -0.15 -2.02
CA LEU A 211 -3.86 0.76 -1.71
C LEU A 211 -3.84 2.02 -2.58
N MET A 212 -4.42 2.01 -3.78
CA MET A 212 -4.53 3.21 -4.62
C MET A 212 -5.55 4.21 -4.09
N HIS A 213 -6.67 3.71 -3.56
CA HIS A 213 -7.73 4.52 -2.98
C HIS A 213 -7.42 4.88 -1.52
N THR A 214 -6.53 4.12 -0.90
CA THR A 214 -6.06 4.29 0.48
C THR A 214 -4.55 4.23 0.44
N PHE A 215 -3.90 5.37 0.15
CA PHE A 215 -2.44 5.50 0.19
C PHE A 215 -1.80 5.24 1.55
N PHE A 216 -2.59 4.71 2.44
CA PHE A 216 -2.29 4.45 3.79
C PHE A 216 -3.14 3.28 4.21
N ASN A 217 -2.46 2.17 4.43
CA ASN A 217 -2.81 1.30 5.52
C ASN A 217 -3.00 2.20 6.76
N PRO A 218 -4.20 2.30 7.34
CA PRO A 218 -4.41 3.21 8.46
C PRO A 218 -3.47 2.81 9.61
N ASP A 219 -2.85 3.81 10.25
CA ASP A 219 -2.03 3.59 11.45
C ASP A 219 -2.82 2.79 12.51
N LYS A 220 -4.16 2.96 12.50
CA LYS A 220 -5.11 2.11 13.22
C LYS A 220 -6.53 2.26 12.65
N GLU A 221 -7.29 1.19 12.66
CA GLU A 221 -8.75 1.23 12.45
C GLU A 221 -9.49 0.42 13.51
N GLY A 222 -10.77 0.72 13.73
CA GLY A 222 -11.56 0.06 14.76
C GLY A 222 -12.81 0.80 15.18
N TRP A 223 -13.68 0.12 15.92
CA TRP A 223 -14.88 0.72 16.49
C TRP A 223 -14.56 1.51 17.76
N LEU A 224 -14.99 2.78 17.81
CA LEU A 224 -14.99 3.57 19.04
C LEU A 224 -16.37 4.18 19.29
N TRP A 225 -16.65 4.42 20.57
CA TRP A 225 -17.74 5.30 20.97
C TRP A 225 -17.21 6.72 21.07
N LYS A 226 -17.89 7.68 20.43
CA LYS A 226 -17.56 9.10 20.53
C LYS A 226 -18.68 9.89 21.19
N GLN A 227 -18.32 10.88 21.99
CA GLN A 227 -19.26 11.86 22.53
C GLN A 227 -19.60 12.89 21.43
N ALA A 228 -20.86 13.32 21.37
CA ALA A 228 -21.30 14.40 20.49
C ALA A 228 -20.88 15.78 21.04
N GLY A 229 -20.41 16.67 20.17
CA GLY A 229 -19.93 18.02 20.55
C GLY A 229 -21.00 19.10 20.47
N GLY A 230 -22.18 18.81 20.97
CA GLY A 230 -23.29 19.76 21.06
C GLY A 230 -23.72 19.98 22.51
N ARG A 231 -24.75 20.83 22.73
CA ARG A 231 -25.34 21.06 24.07
C ARG A 231 -25.79 19.77 24.76
N TYR A 232 -26.17 18.75 23.99
CA TYR A 232 -26.58 17.44 24.50
C TYR A 232 -25.48 16.40 24.25
N LYS A 233 -24.95 15.85 25.34
CA LYS A 233 -23.88 14.86 25.31
C LYS A 233 -24.44 13.46 25.11
N SER A 234 -24.67 13.07 23.86
CA SER A 234 -24.99 11.70 23.47
C SER A 234 -23.74 10.94 23.01
N TRP A 235 -23.71 9.63 23.19
CA TRP A 235 -22.65 8.75 22.68
C TRP A 235 -23.09 8.07 21.38
N LYS A 236 -22.19 8.04 20.38
CA LYS A 236 -22.43 7.36 19.10
C LYS A 236 -21.28 6.43 18.78
N ARG A 237 -21.58 5.20 18.36
CA ARG A 237 -20.60 4.23 17.88
C ARG A 237 -20.26 4.56 16.42
N ARG A 238 -18.97 4.62 16.09
CA ARG A 238 -18.47 4.94 14.75
C ARG A 238 -17.25 4.08 14.43
N TRP A 239 -17.08 3.73 13.17
CA TRP A 239 -15.85 3.10 12.69
C TRP A 239 -14.82 4.21 12.48
N PHE A 240 -13.68 4.10 13.15
CA PHE A 240 -12.61 5.08 13.06
C PHE A 240 -11.48 4.53 12.23
N ILE A 241 -10.88 5.42 11.43
CA ILE A 241 -9.70 5.15 10.64
C ILE A 241 -8.73 6.30 10.97
N LEU A 242 -7.61 5.98 11.60
CA LEU A 242 -6.51 6.90 11.81
C LEU A 242 -5.61 6.79 10.59
N ASN A 243 -5.49 7.89 9.87
CA ASN A 243 -4.65 7.92 8.71
C ASN A 243 -4.08 9.32 8.41
N ASP A 244 -2.77 9.35 8.17
CA ASP A 244 -1.96 10.49 7.76
C ASP A 244 -2.34 11.81 8.42
N ASN A 245 -2.11 11.79 9.73
CA ASN A 245 -2.33 12.89 10.65
C ASN A 245 -3.80 13.35 10.69
N CYS A 246 -4.73 12.53 10.22
CA CYS A 246 -6.15 12.76 10.29
C CYS A 246 -6.86 11.56 10.91
N LEU A 247 -7.88 11.84 11.72
CA LEU A 247 -8.76 10.83 12.25
C LEU A 247 -10.13 10.94 11.57
N TYR A 248 -10.47 9.92 10.80
CA TYR A 248 -11.72 9.80 10.06
C TYR A 248 -12.70 8.94 10.86
N TYR A 249 -14.00 9.25 10.77
CA TYR A 249 -15.02 8.37 11.34
C TYR A 249 -16.23 8.22 10.44
N PHE A 250 -16.74 7.00 10.38
CA PHE A 250 -17.81 6.55 9.48
C PHE A 250 -18.98 6.01 10.29
N GLU A 251 -20.17 6.03 9.69
CA GLU A 251 -21.32 5.40 10.33
C GLU A 251 -21.25 3.88 10.22
N TYR A 252 -20.84 3.37 9.05
CA TYR A 252 -20.62 1.97 8.75
C TYR A 252 -19.24 1.74 8.10
N THR A 253 -18.73 0.51 8.20
CA THR A 253 -17.44 0.11 7.60
C THR A 253 -17.47 0.10 6.07
N THR A 254 -18.66 0.05 5.47
CA THR A 254 -18.88 0.05 4.02
C THR A 254 -19.07 1.45 3.44
N ASP A 255 -19.09 2.48 4.28
CA ASP A 255 -19.33 3.86 3.85
C ASP A 255 -18.14 4.37 3.04
N LYS A 256 -18.41 4.94 1.87
CA LYS A 256 -17.38 5.55 1.01
C LYS A 256 -16.96 6.95 1.46
N GLU A 257 -17.83 7.65 2.19
CA GLU A 257 -17.59 9.01 2.65
C GLU A 257 -17.61 9.10 4.19
N PRO A 258 -16.64 9.80 4.81
CA PRO A 258 -16.60 9.93 6.25
C PRO A 258 -17.71 10.82 6.79
N ARG A 259 -18.28 10.44 7.93
CA ARG A 259 -19.19 11.30 8.69
C ARG A 259 -18.48 12.51 9.27
N GLY A 260 -17.18 12.41 9.53
CA GLY A 260 -16.36 13.57 9.83
C GLY A 260 -14.88 13.27 9.84
N ILE A 261 -14.12 14.36 9.80
CA ILE A 261 -12.67 14.37 9.63
C ILE A 261 -12.09 15.29 10.71
N ILE A 262 -11.13 14.77 11.46
CA ILE A 262 -10.43 15.48 12.54
C ILE A 262 -8.93 15.51 12.19
N PRO A 263 -8.45 16.60 11.58
CA PRO A 263 -7.03 16.88 11.48
C PRO A 263 -6.37 16.85 12.86
N LEU A 264 -5.24 16.14 12.99
CA LEU A 264 -4.49 15.98 14.23
C LEU A 264 -3.35 17.00 14.37
N GLU A 265 -3.28 17.99 13.47
CA GLU A 265 -2.39 19.14 13.59
C GLU A 265 -2.66 19.93 14.87
N ASN A 266 -1.63 20.11 15.70
CA ASN A 266 -1.73 20.78 17.02
C ASN A 266 -2.73 20.11 17.98
N ILE A 267 -3.02 18.83 17.78
CA ILE A 267 -3.83 18.02 18.69
C ILE A 267 -2.94 17.25 19.65
N GLN A 268 -3.38 17.14 20.89
CA GLN A 268 -2.79 16.27 21.91
C GLN A 268 -3.82 15.27 22.40
N VAL A 269 -3.34 14.15 22.93
CA VAL A 269 -4.18 13.07 23.46
C VAL A 269 -3.85 12.78 24.92
N ARG A 270 -4.90 12.67 25.74
CA ARG A 270 -4.81 12.33 27.17
C ARG A 270 -5.85 11.30 27.57
N GLU A 271 -5.56 10.53 28.60
CA GLU A 271 -6.53 9.64 29.25
C GLU A 271 -7.49 10.45 30.13
N VAL A 272 -8.74 10.03 30.18
CA VAL A 272 -9.77 10.63 31.05
C VAL A 272 -10.68 9.56 31.63
N GLN A 273 -11.25 9.84 32.81
CA GLN A 273 -12.34 9.04 33.36
C GLN A 273 -13.69 9.64 32.96
N ASP A 274 -14.66 8.78 32.66
CA ASP A 274 -16.05 9.16 32.41
C ASP A 274 -16.99 8.34 33.30
N ARG A 275 -18.04 8.96 33.82
CA ARG A 275 -18.99 8.28 34.72
C ARG A 275 -19.82 7.19 34.02
N HIS A 276 -19.96 7.25 32.69
CA HIS A 276 -20.91 6.42 31.95
C HIS A 276 -20.25 5.56 30.86
N LYS A 277 -18.95 5.70 30.64
CA LYS A 277 -18.19 4.93 29.65
C LYS A 277 -16.81 4.57 30.19
N PRO A 278 -16.40 3.30 30.08
CA PRO A 278 -15.04 2.88 30.45
C PRO A 278 -14.03 3.28 29.35
N HIS A 279 -12.75 3.09 29.64
CA HIS A 279 -11.65 3.15 28.66
C HIS A 279 -11.62 4.45 27.83
N CYS A 280 -11.78 5.59 28.50
CA CYS A 280 -11.97 6.88 27.83
C CYS A 280 -10.65 7.63 27.61
N PHE A 281 -10.59 8.36 26.50
CA PHE A 281 -9.52 9.29 26.17
C PHE A 281 -10.06 10.51 25.43
N GLU A 282 -9.29 11.60 25.44
CA GLU A 282 -9.65 12.87 24.81
C GLU A 282 -8.58 13.37 23.86
N LEU A 283 -9.03 13.83 22.69
CA LEU A 283 -8.28 14.74 21.84
C LEU A 283 -8.63 16.17 22.20
N TYR A 284 -7.62 17.02 22.37
CA TYR A 284 -7.75 18.44 22.66
C TYR A 284 -6.72 19.26 21.87
N ALA A 285 -7.06 20.51 21.53
CA ALA A 285 -6.15 21.39 20.82
C ALA A 285 -5.12 22.02 21.76
N ALA A 286 -3.85 22.04 21.35
CA ALA A 286 -2.79 22.78 22.03
C ALA A 286 -2.85 24.26 21.59
N GLY A 287 -3.35 25.13 22.46
CA GLY A 287 -3.33 26.59 22.24
C GLY A 287 -4.52 27.19 21.47
N SER A 288 -5.55 26.40 21.14
CA SER A 288 -6.83 26.87 20.58
C SER A 288 -7.99 26.37 21.44
N GLU A 289 -9.07 27.15 21.54
CA GLU A 289 -10.29 26.76 22.26
C GLU A 289 -11.09 25.69 21.50
N PHE A 290 -10.98 25.66 20.16
CA PHE A 290 -11.72 24.74 19.29
C PHE A 290 -10.79 23.89 18.42
N ILE A 291 -11.20 22.64 18.20
CA ILE A 291 -10.58 21.70 17.27
C ILE A 291 -11.16 21.95 15.88
N LYS A 292 -10.29 22.32 14.93
CA LYS A 292 -10.66 22.44 13.51
C LYS A 292 -11.01 21.05 12.98
N ALA A 293 -12.28 20.83 12.70
CA ALA A 293 -12.78 19.55 12.18
C ALA A 293 -14.01 19.81 11.32
N CYS A 294 -14.36 18.89 10.43
CA CYS A 294 -15.60 18.94 9.66
C CYS A 294 -16.44 17.67 9.87
N LYS A 295 -17.75 17.79 9.68
CA LYS A 295 -18.69 16.67 9.73
C LYS A 295 -19.83 16.88 8.74
N THR A 296 -20.48 15.81 8.32
CA THR A 296 -21.75 15.89 7.59
C THR A 296 -22.93 15.93 8.56
N ASP A 297 -23.86 16.86 8.32
CA ASP A 297 -25.13 16.91 9.05
C ASP A 297 -26.13 15.86 8.53
N SER A 298 -27.37 15.89 9.04
CA SER A 298 -28.42 14.94 8.63
C SER A 298 -28.88 15.12 7.18
N GLU A 299 -28.58 16.26 6.55
CA GLU A 299 -28.89 16.55 5.16
C GLU A 299 -27.70 16.26 4.22
N GLY A 300 -26.61 15.72 4.77
CA GLY A 300 -25.40 15.40 4.01
C GLY A 300 -24.50 16.62 3.75
N LYS A 301 -24.81 17.79 4.30
CA LYS A 301 -24.00 19.00 4.10
C LYS A 301 -22.79 19.00 5.03
N VAL A 302 -21.62 19.33 4.49
CA VAL A 302 -20.38 19.47 5.27
C VAL A 302 -20.44 20.76 6.09
N VAL A 303 -20.33 20.63 7.41
CA VAL A 303 -20.33 21.71 8.38
C VAL A 303 -19.12 21.63 9.30
N GLU A 304 -18.67 22.77 9.82
CA GLU A 304 -17.57 22.83 10.77
C GLU A 304 -17.98 22.28 12.16
N GLY A 305 -17.11 21.46 12.74
CA GLY A 305 -17.30 20.88 14.07
C GLY A 305 -17.01 21.91 15.17
N LYS A 306 -17.94 22.08 16.10
CA LYS A 306 -17.81 23.00 17.25
C LYS A 306 -17.25 22.31 18.50
N HIS A 307 -16.33 21.37 18.32
CA HIS A 307 -15.79 20.57 19.41
C HIS A 307 -14.60 21.30 20.06
N THR A 308 -14.68 21.52 21.37
CA THR A 308 -13.51 21.92 22.19
C THR A 308 -12.63 20.70 22.51
N VAL A 309 -13.27 19.53 22.69
CA VAL A 309 -12.62 18.23 22.84
C VAL A 309 -13.38 17.14 22.08
N TYR A 310 -12.65 16.11 21.63
CA TYR A 310 -13.23 14.84 21.20
C TYR A 310 -12.98 13.78 22.25
N ARG A 311 -14.00 13.47 23.05
CA ARG A 311 -13.98 12.36 24.00
C ARG A 311 -14.42 11.07 23.32
N MET A 312 -13.63 10.02 23.49
CA MET A 312 -13.83 8.70 22.92
C MET A 312 -13.70 7.61 23.99
N SER A 313 -14.28 6.44 23.72
CA SER A 313 -14.28 5.26 24.59
C SER A 313 -14.07 4.02 23.74
N ALA A 314 -13.04 3.23 24.09
CA ALA A 314 -12.71 1.95 23.46
C ALA A 314 -13.45 0.77 24.13
N ALA A 315 -13.41 -0.42 23.53
CA ALA A 315 -14.08 -1.58 24.11
C ALA A 315 -13.28 -2.19 25.27
N THR A 316 -11.95 -2.11 25.23
CA THR A 316 -11.05 -2.59 26.28
C THR A 316 -9.97 -1.56 26.63
N ASP A 317 -9.26 -1.76 27.74
CA ASP A 317 -8.11 -0.93 28.10
C ASP A 317 -6.94 -1.11 27.14
N GLU A 318 -6.72 -2.32 26.61
CA GLU A 318 -5.69 -2.60 25.61
C GLU A 318 -5.96 -1.82 24.32
N GLU A 319 -7.21 -1.84 23.83
CA GLU A 319 -7.58 -1.06 22.66
C GLU A 319 -7.40 0.44 22.90
N LYS A 320 -7.78 0.95 24.09
CA LYS A 320 -7.59 2.36 24.46
C LYS A 320 -6.11 2.74 24.42
N GLU A 321 -5.25 1.95 25.05
CA GLU A 321 -3.81 2.19 25.06
C GLU A 321 -3.21 2.18 23.65
N GLU A 322 -3.65 1.24 22.82
CA GLU A 322 -3.22 1.13 21.44
C GLU A 322 -3.68 2.33 20.59
N TRP A 323 -4.93 2.76 20.73
CA TRP A 323 -5.43 3.98 20.08
C TRP A 323 -4.64 5.22 20.49
N ILE A 324 -4.39 5.41 21.79
CA ILE A 324 -3.59 6.54 22.28
C ILE A 324 -2.17 6.48 21.71
N LYS A 325 -1.56 5.29 21.69
CA LYS A 325 -0.22 5.08 21.13
C LYS A 325 -0.17 5.44 19.65
N CYS A 326 -1.06 4.90 18.82
CA CYS A 326 -1.08 5.19 17.39
C CYS A 326 -1.37 6.67 17.10
N VAL A 327 -2.31 7.29 17.82
CA VAL A 327 -2.58 8.74 17.68
C VAL A 327 -1.36 9.57 18.05
N ARG A 328 -0.65 9.26 19.16
CA ARG A 328 0.61 9.95 19.51
C ARG A 328 1.68 9.76 18.44
N GLN A 329 1.82 8.55 17.92
CA GLN A 329 2.78 8.23 16.87
C GLN A 329 2.46 9.02 15.60
N SER A 330 1.21 9.01 15.13
CA SER A 330 0.75 9.76 13.96
C SER A 330 0.94 11.28 14.12
N ILE A 331 0.69 11.82 15.32
CA ILE A 331 1.01 13.23 15.66
C ILE A 331 2.52 13.51 15.58
N SER A 332 3.37 12.51 15.86
CA SER A 332 4.82 12.69 15.98
C SER A 332 5.66 12.33 14.74
N HIS A 333 5.26 11.36 13.92
CA HIS A 333 6.18 10.68 13.00
C HIS A 333 5.49 9.67 12.07
N ASN A 334 5.84 9.62 10.77
CA ASN A 334 5.44 8.55 9.86
C ASN A 334 6.71 7.91 9.26
N PRO A 335 7.10 6.70 9.71
CA PRO A 335 8.35 6.04 9.30
C PRO A 335 8.52 5.85 7.79
N PHE A 336 7.42 5.73 7.05
CA PHE A 336 7.44 5.61 5.60
C PHE A 336 7.81 6.95 4.95
N TYR A 337 7.27 8.07 5.45
CA TYR A 337 7.70 9.40 5.02
C TYR A 337 9.14 9.70 5.40
N ASP A 338 9.63 9.24 6.55
CA ASP A 338 11.04 9.40 6.91
C ASP A 338 11.97 8.62 6.00
N MET A 339 11.59 7.39 5.62
CA MET A 339 12.31 6.61 4.63
C MET A 339 12.31 7.31 3.26
N LEU A 340 11.16 7.79 2.79
CA LEU A 340 11.06 8.57 1.55
C LEU A 340 11.88 9.86 1.63
N ALA A 341 11.87 10.56 2.75
CA ALA A 341 12.64 11.77 2.98
C ALA A 341 14.15 11.48 3.02
N ALA A 342 14.57 10.37 3.62
CA ALA A 342 15.96 9.92 3.64
C ALA A 342 16.44 9.55 2.23
N ARG A 343 15.63 8.80 1.47
CA ARG A 343 15.93 8.47 0.06
C ARG A 343 15.92 9.71 -0.83
N LYS A 344 15.01 10.66 -0.63
CA LYS A 344 15.00 11.95 -1.34
C LYS A 344 16.26 12.76 -1.05
N LYS A 345 16.71 12.81 0.22
CA LYS A 345 17.99 13.44 0.59
C LYS A 345 19.19 12.76 -0.08
N LYS A 346 19.17 11.42 -0.18
CA LYS A 346 20.23 10.64 -0.86
C LYS A 346 20.25 10.88 -2.37
N ALA A 347 19.08 10.83 -3.01
CA ALA A 347 18.89 11.13 -4.43
C ALA A 347 19.29 12.57 -4.80
N GLN A 348 19.32 13.50 -3.84
CA GLN A 348 19.76 14.88 -4.02
C GLN A 348 21.26 15.10 -3.72
N LYS A 349 21.93 14.17 -3.01
CA LYS A 349 23.30 14.35 -2.51
C LYS A 349 24.25 13.32 -3.11
N THR A 350 24.94 13.68 -4.19
CA THR A 350 26.15 12.94 -4.61
C THR A 350 27.24 13.80 -5.25
N ASN A 351 27.24 15.13 -5.06
CA ASN A 351 28.16 16.03 -5.79
C ASN A 351 29.22 16.75 -4.93
N VAL A 352 29.73 16.15 -3.85
CA VAL A 352 30.71 16.84 -2.96
C VAL A 352 32.07 16.15 -2.82
N HIS A 353 32.34 14.97 -3.40
CA HIS A 353 33.63 14.27 -3.14
C HIS A 353 34.49 13.95 -4.38
N SER A 354 34.29 14.61 -5.51
CA SER A 354 35.17 14.48 -6.67
C SER A 354 35.78 15.80 -7.13
N LYS A 355 36.34 16.58 -6.19
CA LYS A 355 37.39 17.58 -6.46
C LYS A 355 38.27 17.75 -5.21
N SER A 356 39.34 16.99 -5.14
CA SER A 356 40.59 17.37 -4.46
C SER A 356 41.74 16.68 -5.19
#